data_AF-A0A3N7GE19-F1
#
_entry.id   AF-A0A3N7GE19-F1
#
_cell.length_a   1.000
_cell.length_b   1.000
_cell.length_c   1.000
_cell.angle_alpha   90.00
_cell.angle_beta   90.00
_cell.angle_gamma   90.00
#
_symmetry.space_group_name_H-M   'P 1'
#
loop_
_entity.id
_entity.type
_entity.pdbx_description
1 polymer ?
#
loop_
_entity_poly.entity_id
_entity_poly.type
_entity_poly.pdbx_seq_one_letter_code
_entity_poly.pdbx_strand_id
1 'polypeptide(L)' 'MTLDHDRDWLTRLLGGLIWFVMSLALGIEIGALVGWVFGQAERGACIGAVLHGLFWLWVLWDGASARK' A
#
# COMPACT_ATOMS: atom_id res chain seq x y z
N MET A 1 17.09 -9.54 -28.10
CA MET A 1 15.96 -10.07 -27.30
C MET A 1 16.30 -10.05 -25.80
N THR A 2 16.89 -8.95 -25.32
CA THR A 2 17.34 -8.78 -23.93
C THR A 2 16.87 -7.45 -23.32
N LEU A 3 16.37 -6.50 -24.13
CA LEU A 3 15.86 -5.20 -23.71
C LEU A 3 14.38 -5.23 -23.25
N ASP A 4 13.58 -6.19 -23.71
CA ASP A 4 12.16 -6.30 -23.33
C ASP A 4 11.96 -6.83 -21.91
N HIS A 5 12.86 -7.71 -21.43
CA HIS A 5 12.75 -8.29 -20.09
C HIS A 5 12.95 -7.26 -18.97
N ASP A 6 13.90 -6.33 -19.16
CA ASP A 6 14.17 -5.24 -18.22
C ASP A 6 13.03 -4.21 -18.19
N ARG A 7 12.44 -3.94 -19.36
CA ARG A 7 11.35 -2.96 -19.49
C ARG A 7 10.08 -3.46 -18.80
N ASP A 8 9.74 -4.73 -18.97
CA ASP A 8 8.59 -5.36 -18.31
C ASP A 8 8.75 -5.43 -16.80
N TRP A 9 9.97 -5.69 -16.30
CA TRP A 9 10.25 -5.69 -14.87
C TRP A 9 10.10 -4.29 -14.27
N LEU A 10 10.67 -3.27 -14.92
CA LEU A 10 10.56 -1.89 -14.47
C LEU A 10 9.11 -1.40 -14.50
N THR A 11 8.36 -1.71 -15.56
CA THR A 11 6.93 -1.35 -15.66
C THR A 11 6.11 -2.04 -14.58
N ARG A 12 6.38 -3.32 -14.27
CA ARG A 12 5.73 -4.02 -13.15
C ARG A 12 6.05 -3.40 -11.80
N LEU A 13 7.30 -3.01 -11.58
CA LEU A 13 7.73 -2.39 -10.33
C LEU A 13 7.09 -1.00 -10.15
N LEU A 14 7.09 -0.18 -11.20
CA LEU A 14 6.42 1.12 -11.19
C LEU A 14 4.91 0.99 -11.01
N GLY A 15 4.28 0.03 -11.69
CA GLY A 15 2.86 -0.28 -11.53
C GLY A 15 2.53 -0.69 -10.10
N GLY A 16 3.34 -1.57 -9.50
CA GLY A 16 3.21 -1.96 -8.10
C GLY A 16 3.40 -0.78 -7.13
N LEU A 17 4.36 0.10 -7.40
CA LEU A 17 4.60 1.30 -6.60
C LEU A 17 3.43 2.30 -6.69
N ILE A 18 2.91 2.55 -7.89
CA ILE A 18 1.75 3.42 -8.09
C ILE A 18 0.54 2.84 -7.35
N TRP A 19 0.30 1.54 -7.52
CA TRP A 19 -0.78 0.83 -6.82
C TRP A 19 -0.64 0.94 -5.29
N PHE A 20 0.57 0.73 -4.77
CA PHE A 20 0.87 0.86 -3.36
C PHE A 20 0.54 2.27 -2.84
N VAL A 21 1.03 3.32 -3.51
CA VAL A 21 0.78 4.71 -3.09
C VAL A 21 -0.70 5.08 -3.19
N MET A 22 -1.40 4.68 -4.26
CA MET A 22 -2.83 4.94 -4.40
C MET A 22 -3.65 4.24 -3.31
N SER A 23 -3.33 2.98 -3.00
CA SER A 23 -4.00 2.26 -1.92
C SER A 23 -3.70 2.85 -0.53
N LEU A 24 -2.50 3.41 -0.32
CA LEU A 24 -2.15 4.10 0.91
C LEU A 24 -2.97 5.39 1.06
N ALA A 25 -3.04 6.21 0.01
CA ALA A 25 -3.85 7.42 -0.01
C ALA A 25 -5.32 7.10 0.30
N LEU A 26 -5.88 6.07 -0.34
CA LEU A 26 -7.24 5.61 -0.07
C LEU A 26 -7.42 5.15 1.39
N GLY A 27 -6.47 4.39 1.95
CA GLY A 27 -6.52 3.95 3.35
C GLY A 27 -6.48 5.11 4.35
N ILE A 28 -5.65 6.13 4.05
CA ILE A 28 -5.59 7.36 4.84
C ILE A 28 -6.90 8.13 4.76
N GLU A 29 -7.49 8.28 3.57
CA GLU A 29 -8.78 8.97 3.40
C GLU A 29 -9.91 8.27 4.13
N ILE A 30 -10.01 6.94 4.03
CA ILE A 30 -11.01 6.16 4.78
C ILE A 30 -10.80 6.34 6.28
N GLY A 31 -9.55 6.23 6.74
CA GLY A 31 -9.22 6.47 8.15
C GLY A 31 -9.59 7.87 8.62
N ALA A 32 -9.27 8.89 7.81
CA ALA A 32 -9.60 10.29 8.09
C ALA A 32 -11.12 10.51 8.13
N LEU A 33 -11.86 9.90 7.22
CA LEU A 33 -13.32 9.98 7.15
C LEU A 33 -13.98 9.34 8.37
N VAL A 34 -13.48 8.19 8.81
CA VAL A 34 -13.91 7.55 10.08
C VAL A 34 -13.54 8.43 11.26
N GLY A 35 -12.31 8.93 11.33
CA GLY A 35 -11.86 9.83 12.40
C GLY A 35 -12.69 11.11 12.46
N TRP A 36 -13.07 11.65 11.31
CA TRP A 36 -13.90 12.85 11.19
C TRP A 36 -15.28 12.67 11.83
N VAL A 37 -15.91 11.50 11.69
CA VAL A 37 -17.18 11.17 12.37
C VAL A 37 -17.07 11.31 13.89
N PHE A 38 -15.89 11.06 14.46
CA PHE A 38 -15.62 11.19 15.91
C PHE A 38 -14.92 12.53 16.28
N GLY A 39 -14.80 13.48 15.35
CA GLY A 39 -14.13 14.76 15.56
C GLY A 39 -12.60 14.67 15.65
N GLN A 40 -12.00 13.59 15.15
CA GLN A 40 -10.57 13.25 15.27
C GLN A 40 -9.99 12.82 13.90
N ALA A 41 -10.18 13.64 12.86
CA ALA A 41 -9.78 13.30 11.48
C ALA A 41 -8.29 12.96 11.34
N GLU A 42 -7.40 13.73 11.97
CA GLU A 42 -5.94 13.50 11.92
C GLU A 42 -5.53 12.17 12.54
N ARG A 43 -6.16 11.79 13.67
CA ARG A 43 -5.91 10.50 14.32
C ARG A 43 -6.44 9.35 13.48
N GLY A 44 -7.60 9.54 12.86
CA GLY A 44 -8.17 8.57 11.91
C GLY A 44 -7.26 8.33 10.71
N ALA A 45 -6.72 9.39 10.11
CA ALA A 45 -5.73 9.31 9.03
C ALA A 45 -4.48 8.52 9.45
N CYS A 46 -3.95 8.81 10.65
CA CYS A 46 -2.79 8.10 11.21
C CYS A 46 -3.07 6.60 11.39
N ILE A 47 -4.22 6.24 11.95
CA ILE A 47 -4.63 4.84 12.10
C ILE A 47 -4.75 4.16 10.72
N GLY A 48 -5.35 4.84 9.73
CA GLY A 48 -5.46 4.34 8.36
C GLY A 48 -4.10 4.03 7.73
N ALA A 49 -3.12 4.93 7.89
CA ALA A 49 -1.75 4.72 7.42
C ALA A 49 -1.07 3.52 8.11
N VAL A 50 -1.21 3.39 9.44
CA VAL A 50 -0.62 2.28 10.21
C VAL A 50 -1.21 0.94 9.79
N LEU A 51 -2.54 0.85 9.66
CA LEU A 51 -3.22 -0.37 9.22
C LEU A 51 -2.80 -0.78 7.80
N HIS A 52 -2.67 0.19 6.90
CA HIS A 52 -2.18 -0.06 5.54
C HIS A 52 -0.75 -0.63 5.54
N GLY A 53 0.13 -0.05 6.36
CA GLY A 53 1.50 -0.54 6.53
C GLY A 53 1.56 -1.97 7.08
N LEU A 54 0.75 -2.28 8.11
CA LEU A 54 0.66 -3.63 8.67
C LEU A 54 0.13 -4.65 7.66
N PHE A 55 -0.88 -4.28 6.89
CA PHE A 55 -1.42 -5.13 5.82
C PHE A 55 -0.36 -5.49 4.79
N TRP A 56 0.39 -4.50 4.29
CA TRP A 56 1.44 -4.76 3.31
C TRP A 56 2.63 -5.54 3.89
N LEU A 57 2.99 -5.28 5.14
CA LEU A 57 4.02 -6.07 5.82
C LEU A 57 3.62 -7.55 5.88
N TRP A 58 2.35 -7.84 6.21
CA TRP A 58 1.81 -9.19 6.21
C TRP A 58 1.81 -9.83 4.81
N VAL A 59 1.34 -9.11 3.78
CA VAL A 59 1.36 -9.60 2.38
C VAL A 59 2.77 -9.92 1.90
N LEU A 60 3.74 -9.05 2.19
CA LEU A 60 5.14 -9.27 1.81
C LEU A 60 5.75 -10.44 2.58
N TRP A 61 5.40 -10.60 3.85
CA TRP A 61 5.84 -11.73 4.67
C TRP A 61 5.28 -13.07 4.18
N ASP A 62 3.99 -13.11 3.86
CA ASP A 62 3.32 -14.30 3.32
C ASP A 62 3.92 -14.70 1.97
N GLY A 63 4.09 -13.74 1.06
CA GLY A 63 4.75 -13.97 -0.22
C GLY A 63 6.24 -14.36 -0.12
N ALA A 64 6.93 -13.97 0.95
CA ALA A 64 8.28 -14.44 1.24
C ALA A 64 8.30 -15.88 1.79
N SER A 65 7.29 -16.23 2.61
CA SER A 65 7.15 -17.55 3.21
C SER A 65 6.69 -18.60 2.20
N ALA A 66 5.82 -18.24 1.26
CA ALA A 66 5.34 -19.10 0.17
C ALA A 66 6.40 -19.42 -0.90
N ARG A 67 7.55 -18.74 -0.89
CA ARG A 67 8.70 -18.99 -1.79
C ARG A 67 9.77 -19.91 -1.18
N LYS A 68 9.59 -20.36 0.06
CA LYS A 68 10.45 -21.35 0.73
C LYS A 68 9.85 -22.75 0.60
#